data_AF-D1PY02-F1
#
_entry.id   AF-D1PY02-F1
#
_cell.length_a   1.000
_cell.length_b   1.000
_cell.length_c   1.000
_cell.angle_alpha   90.00
_cell.angle_beta   90.00
_cell.angle_gamma   90.00
#
_symmetry.space_group_name_H-M   'P 1'
#
loop_
_entity.id
_entity.type
_entity.pdbx_description
1 polymer ?
#
loop_
_entity_poly.entity_id
_entity_poly.type
_entity_poly.pdbx_seq_one_letter_code
_entity_poly.pdbx_strand_id
1 'polypeptide(L)'
;MQVFSHCLNPKRIFNRYTKRFEYVACNECYACRNIRTSSMCHRVEQEIKSHRYSLFFTLTYNNDSLPRFEVFEDKKGCQQIRPCGRLASNYDRCPLVHSHRTEDPKLLIDSDVYAPYIQNDDCLNEFGVV
;
A
#
# COMPACT_ATOMS: atom_id res chain seq x y z
N MET A 1 -33.33 12.15 -21.02
CA MET A 1 -31.91 11.76 -20.93
C MET A 1 -31.42 12.18 -19.55
N GLN A 2 -31.16 11.24 -18.63
CA GLN A 2 -30.72 11.60 -17.29
C GLN A 2 -29.23 11.94 -17.36
N VAL A 3 -28.89 13.22 -17.25
CA VAL A 3 -27.51 13.69 -17.35
C VAL A 3 -26.79 13.26 -16.07
N PHE A 4 -25.85 12.31 -16.20
CA PHE A 4 -25.01 11.88 -15.09
C PHE A 4 -23.88 12.90 -14.90
N SER A 5 -24.08 13.88 -14.02
CA SER A 5 -23.20 15.06 -13.88
C SER A 5 -22.03 14.87 -12.89
N HIS A 6 -21.99 13.78 -12.14
CA HIS A 6 -21.07 13.62 -11.00
C HIS A 6 -19.84 12.73 -11.29
N CYS A 7 -19.68 12.23 -12.52
CA CYS A 7 -18.55 11.41 -12.95
C CYS A 7 -18.17 11.73 -14.39
N LEU A 8 -16.87 11.81 -14.67
CA LEU A 8 -16.36 12.04 -16.03
C LEU A 8 -16.51 10.80 -16.91
N ASN A 9 -16.40 9.60 -16.32
CA ASN A 9 -16.45 8.32 -17.01
C ASN A 9 -17.50 7.39 -16.40
N PRO A 10 -18.81 7.66 -16.54
CA PRO A 10 -19.85 6.80 -15.96
C PRO A 10 -19.82 5.39 -16.58
N LYS A 11 -19.98 4.35 -15.75
CA LYS A 11 -20.04 2.94 -16.18
C LYS A 11 -21.50 2.48 -16.22
N ARG A 12 -21.91 1.80 -17.29
CA ARG A 12 -23.24 1.19 -17.40
C ARG A 12 -23.19 -0.22 -16.85
N ILE A 13 -23.94 -0.49 -15.78
CA ILE A 13 -24.02 -1.81 -15.15
C ILE A 13 -25.45 -2.35 -15.23
N PHE A 14 -25.59 -3.67 -15.26
CA PHE A 14 -26.88 -4.31 -15.11
C PHE A 14 -27.13 -4.63 -13.63
N ASN A 15 -28.07 -3.93 -13.02
CA ASN A 15 -28.40 -4.16 -11.62
C ASN A 15 -29.34 -5.37 -11.52
N ARG A 16 -28.85 -6.44 -10.88
CA ARG A 16 -29.57 -7.72 -10.75
C ARG A 16 -30.85 -7.61 -9.92
N TYR A 17 -30.94 -6.62 -9.03
CA TYR A 17 -32.08 -6.38 -8.15
C TYR A 17 -33.20 -5.63 -8.86
N THR A 18 -32.87 -4.55 -9.58
CA THR A 18 -33.84 -3.73 -10.31
C THR A 18 -34.14 -4.26 -11.72
N LYS A 19 -33.37 -5.24 -12.21
CA LYS A 19 -33.46 -5.83 -13.55
C LYS A 19 -33.33 -4.80 -14.68
N ARG A 20 -32.60 -3.71 -14.43
CA ARG A 20 -32.42 -2.60 -15.38
C ARG A 20 -30.95 -2.25 -15.55
N PHE A 21 -30.63 -1.65 -16.69
CA PHE A 21 -29.34 -1.02 -16.89
C PHE A 21 -29.32 0.33 -16.19
N GLU A 22 -28.35 0.52 -15.32
CA GLU A 22 -28.16 1.73 -14.53
C GLU A 22 -26.77 2.31 -14.83
N TYR A 23 -26.69 3.64 -14.84
CA TYR A 23 -25.41 4.35 -14.93
C TYR A 23 -24.90 4.64 -13.52
N VAL A 24 -23.68 4.20 -13.22
CA VAL A 24 -23.03 4.41 -11.94
C VAL A 24 -21.70 5.14 -12.10
N ALA A 25 -21.25 5.79 -11.03
CA ALA A 25 -19.94 6.43 -10.98
C ALA A 25 -18.82 5.38 -11.10
N CYS A 26 -17.70 5.73 -11.72
CA CYS A 26 -16.57 4.79 -11.89
C CYS A 26 -15.67 4.66 -10.65
N ASN A 27 -15.76 5.58 -9.69
CA ASN A 27 -14.94 5.65 -8.47
C ASN A 27 -13.42 5.89 -8.66
N GLU A 28 -12.96 6.02 -9.91
CA GLU A 28 -11.53 6.16 -10.24
C GLU A 28 -11.19 7.53 -10.85
N CYS A 29 -12.16 8.20 -11.50
CA CYS A 29 -11.91 9.49 -12.16
C CYS A 29 -11.74 10.65 -11.16
N TYR A 30 -11.19 11.76 -11.64
CA TYR A 30 -10.93 12.96 -10.84
C TYR A 30 -12.17 13.48 -10.10
N ALA A 31 -13.33 13.55 -10.78
CA ALA A 31 -14.59 13.97 -10.16
C ALA A 31 -15.01 13.04 -9.01
N CYS A 32 -14.93 11.72 -9.20
CA CYS A 32 -15.26 10.75 -8.15
C CYS A 32 -14.30 10.84 -6.97
N ARG A 33 -12.99 11.02 -7.23
CA ARG A 33 -11.99 11.19 -6.19
C ARG A 33 -12.26 12.44 -5.36
N ASN A 34 -12.61 13.56 -5.98
CA ASN A 34 -12.94 14.80 -5.28
C ASN A 34 -14.19 14.65 -4.40
N ILE A 35 -15.25 14.00 -4.89
CA ILE A 35 -16.45 13.73 -4.10
C ILE A 35 -16.11 12.87 -2.88
N ARG A 36 -15.30 11.82 -3.06
CA ARG A 36 -14.86 10.94 -1.96
C ARG A 36 -14.03 11.71 -0.94
N THR A 37 -13.05 12.50 -1.38
CA THR A 37 -12.24 13.33 -0.50
C THR A 37 -13.11 14.33 0.27
N SER A 38 -14.03 15.01 -0.41
CA SER A 38 -14.95 15.97 0.23
C SER A 38 -15.82 15.30 1.29
N SER A 39 -16.34 14.10 1.03
CA SER A 39 -17.11 13.34 2.03
C SER A 39 -16.26 12.96 3.24
N MET A 40 -15.01 12.55 3.01
CA MET A 40 -14.08 12.21 4.09
C MET A 40 -13.70 13.43 4.93
N CYS A 41 -13.41 14.57 4.30
CA CYS A 41 -13.16 15.84 4.98
C CYS A 41 -14.35 16.26 5.84
N HIS A 42 -15.58 16.12 5.32
CA HIS A 42 -16.78 16.47 6.08
C HIS A 42 -16.96 15.60 7.32
N ARG A 43 -16.67 14.29 7.23
CA ARG A 43 -16.71 13.38 8.39
C ARG A 43 -15.69 13.79 9.45
N VAL A 44 -14.47 14.12 9.04
CA VAL A 44 -13.43 14.60 9.96
C VAL A 44 -13.84 15.92 10.61
N GLU A 45 -14.41 16.85 9.83
CA GLU A 45 -14.90 18.12 10.36
C GLU A 45 -16.02 17.93 11.39
N GLN A 46 -16.96 17.02 11.14
CA GLN A 46 -18.02 16.67 12.08
C GLN A 46 -17.46 16.07 13.37
N GLU A 47 -16.45 15.20 13.26
CA GLU A 47 -15.79 14.60 14.42
C GLU A 47 -15.04 15.65 15.24
N ILE A 48 -14.36 16.61 14.61
CA ILE A 48 -13.69 17.70 15.32
C ILE A 48 -14.69 18.53 16.11
N LYS A 49 -15.86 18.81 15.53
CA LYS A 49 -16.91 19.61 16.16
C LYS A 49 -17.61 18.89 17.32
N SER A 50 -17.58 17.55 17.36
CA SER A 50 -18.24 16.77 18.41
C SER A 50 -17.44 16.72 19.71
N HIS A 51 -16.12 16.99 19.67
CA HIS A 51 -15.23 16.94 20.84
C HIS A 51 -14.77 18.33 21.27
N ARG A 52 -14.53 18.52 22.58
CA ARG A 52 -14.02 19.80 23.13
C ARG A 52 -12.59 20.10 22.70
N TYR A 53 -11.78 19.06 22.52
CA TYR A 53 -10.41 19.13 22.06
C TYR A 53 -10.19 18.01 21.04
N SER A 54 -9.49 18.29 19.94
CA SER A 54 -9.11 17.31 18.94
C SER A 54 -7.63 17.45 18.64
N LEU A 55 -6.90 16.34 18.65
CA LEU A 55 -5.47 16.29 18.35
C LEU A 55 -5.26 15.45 17.08
N PHE A 56 -4.63 16.06 16.08
CA PHE A 56 -4.09 15.35 14.92
C PHE A 56 -2.58 15.30 15.06
N PHE A 57 -2.02 14.10 15.14
CA PHE A 57 -0.57 13.91 15.01
C PHE A 57 -0.31 13.11 13.74
N THR A 58 0.63 13.57 12.94
CA THR A 58 1.12 12.87 11.77
C THR A 58 2.39 12.13 12.18
N LEU A 59 2.40 10.81 12.05
CA LEU A 59 3.62 10.03 12.22
C LEU A 59 4.46 10.21 10.95
N THR A 60 5.35 11.19 10.97
CA THR A 60 6.37 11.35 9.92
C THR A 60 7.55 10.46 10.29
N TYR A 61 7.65 9.30 9.64
CA TYR A 61 8.82 8.46 9.80
C TYR A 61 10.02 9.15 9.15
N ASN A 62 11.13 9.27 9.88
CA ASN A 62 12.42 9.56 9.26
C ASN A 62 12.93 8.28 8.58
N ASN A 63 13.54 8.39 7.40
CA ASN A 63 14.13 7.26 6.68
C ASN A 63 15.12 6.47 7.57
N ASP A 64 15.89 7.16 8.43
CA ASP A 64 16.83 6.49 9.36
C ASP A 64 16.12 5.62 10.43
N SER A 65 14.88 5.99 10.75
CA SER A 65 14.08 5.31 11.78
C SER A 65 13.23 4.17 11.24
N LEU A 66 13.14 4.04 9.90
CA LEU A 66 12.39 2.98 9.26
C LEU A 66 13.04 1.63 9.56
N PRO A 67 12.26 0.60 9.95
CA PRO A 67 12.73 -0.78 9.90
C PRO A 67 12.97 -1.19 8.44
N ARG A 68 14.23 -1.52 8.12
CA ARG A 68 14.65 -1.84 6.74
C ARG A 68 15.05 -3.29 6.58
N PHE A 69 14.80 -3.79 5.38
CA PHE A 69 15.28 -5.08 4.90
C PHE A 69 15.96 -4.89 3.55
N GLU A 70 17.03 -5.63 3.31
CA GLU A 70 17.75 -5.65 2.04
C GLU A 70 17.61 -7.01 1.35
N VAL A 71 17.52 -6.98 0.03
CA VAL A 71 17.59 -8.17 -0.82
C VAL A 71 19.04 -8.40 -1.23
N PHE A 72 19.56 -9.59 -0.95
CA PHE A 72 20.94 -9.97 -1.30
C PHE A 72 20.98 -11.36 -1.92
N GLU A 73 22.04 -11.63 -2.69
CA GLU A 73 22.26 -12.92 -3.35
C GLU A 73 23.19 -13.79 -2.50
N ASP A 74 22.75 -15.02 -2.20
CA ASP A 74 23.59 -16.02 -1.53
C ASP A 74 24.58 -16.66 -2.53
N LYS A 75 25.61 -17.36 -2.03
CA LYS A 75 26.63 -18.06 -2.83
C LYS A 75 26.07 -19.09 -3.82
N LYS A 76 24.80 -19.49 -3.64
CA LYS A 76 24.07 -20.44 -4.49
C LYS A 76 23.22 -19.74 -5.58
N GLY A 77 23.29 -18.43 -5.70
CA GLY A 77 22.49 -17.64 -6.65
C GLY A 77 21.02 -17.50 -6.25
N CYS A 78 20.67 -17.80 -5.00
CA CYS A 78 19.32 -17.62 -4.48
C CYS A 78 19.18 -16.23 -3.84
N GLN A 79 18.13 -15.50 -4.21
CA GLN A 79 17.81 -14.23 -3.54
C GLN A 79 17.26 -14.49 -2.13
N GLN A 80 17.77 -13.71 -1.17
CA GLN A 80 17.42 -13.79 0.23
C GLN A 80 17.17 -12.39 0.78
N ILE A 81 16.47 -12.32 1.91
CA ILE A 81 16.20 -11.08 2.62
C ILE A 81 16.91 -11.11 3.96
N ARG A 82 17.54 -10.00 4.34
CA ARG A 82 18.04 -9.80 5.71
C ARG A 82 17.70 -8.41 6.23
N PRO A 83 17.53 -8.25 7.55
CA PRO A 83 17.35 -6.95 8.19
C PRO A 83 18.62 -6.14 8.05
N CYS A 84 18.47 -4.86 7.74
CA CYS A 84 19.56 -3.90 7.67
C CYS A 84 19.28 -2.66 8.54
N GLY A 85 20.25 -1.76 8.62
CA GLY A 85 20.17 -0.56 9.47
C GLY A 85 19.90 -0.89 10.94
N ARG A 86 18.92 -0.22 11.56
CA ARG A 86 18.57 -0.42 12.98
C ARG A 86 18.06 -1.82 13.30
N LEU A 87 17.54 -2.56 12.32
CA LEU A 87 17.08 -3.93 12.53
C LEU A 87 18.22 -4.96 12.51
N ALA A 88 19.41 -4.59 12.02
CA ALA A 88 20.55 -5.51 11.90
C ALA A 88 20.96 -6.12 13.26
N SER A 89 20.83 -5.34 14.35
CA SER A 89 21.13 -5.80 15.71
C SER A 89 19.95 -6.47 16.43
N ASN A 90 18.74 -6.42 15.88
CA ASN A 90 17.53 -6.91 16.55
C ASN A 90 17.26 -8.39 16.27
N TYR A 91 17.90 -8.96 15.26
CA TYR A 91 17.70 -10.35 14.87
C TYR A 91 19.05 -11.04 14.65
N ASP A 92 19.38 -11.98 15.53
CA ASP A 92 20.60 -12.80 15.38
C ASP A 92 20.52 -13.79 14.22
N ARG A 93 19.31 -14.07 13.73
CA ARG A 93 19.05 -15.07 12.69
C ARG A 93 17.90 -14.62 11.81
N CYS A 94 18.11 -14.67 10.49
CA CYS A 94 17.04 -14.63 9.52
C CYS A 94 16.87 -15.99 8.85
N PRO A 95 15.63 -16.49 8.74
CA PRO A 95 15.38 -17.75 8.08
C PRO A 95 15.81 -17.62 6.61
N LEU A 96 16.82 -18.39 6.23
CA LEU A 96 17.29 -18.44 4.86
C LEU A 96 16.31 -19.25 4.03
N VAL A 97 15.90 -18.71 2.89
CA VAL A 97 15.09 -19.43 1.90
C VAL A 97 16.03 -20.35 1.13
N HIS A 98 16.18 -21.58 1.61
CA HIS A 98 16.89 -22.64 0.89
C HIS A 98 15.87 -23.57 0.22
N SER A 99 15.63 -23.36 -1.07
CA SER A 99 14.75 -24.18 -1.88
C SER A 99 15.37 -25.54 -2.19
N HIS A 100 15.33 -26.47 -1.24
CA HIS A 100 15.46 -27.90 -1.55
C HIS A 100 14.57 -28.82 -0.70
N ARG A 101 13.76 -28.29 0.24
CA ARG A 101 12.94 -29.13 1.13
C ARG A 101 11.52 -28.66 1.44
N THR A 102 11.12 -27.49 1.00
CA THR A 102 9.76 -26.99 1.25
C THR A 102 8.97 -27.11 -0.05
N GLU A 103 7.92 -27.93 -0.04
CA GLU A 103 6.96 -28.11 -1.15
C GLU A 103 6.11 -26.85 -1.42
N ASP A 104 6.40 -25.74 -0.73
CA ASP A 104 5.70 -24.48 -0.83
C ASP A 104 6.47 -23.47 -1.72
N PRO A 105 6.13 -23.35 -3.01
CA PRO A 105 6.72 -22.36 -3.92
C PRO A 105 6.44 -20.90 -3.55
N LYS A 106 5.68 -20.65 -2.47
CA LYS A 106 5.26 -19.31 -2.02
C LYS A 106 6.32 -18.51 -1.27
N LEU A 107 7.45 -19.12 -0.93
CA LEU A 107 8.53 -18.49 -0.15
C LEU A 107 9.75 -18.10 -1.01
N LEU A 108 9.72 -18.45 -2.30
CA LEU A 108 10.74 -18.03 -3.26
C LEU A 108 10.49 -16.59 -3.68
N ILE A 109 11.51 -15.76 -3.55
CA ILE A 109 11.49 -14.39 -4.07
C ILE A 109 12.04 -14.50 -5.48
N ASP A 110 11.16 -14.38 -6.48
CA ASP A 110 11.60 -14.31 -7.87
C ASP A 110 12.34 -13.00 -8.12
N SER A 111 13.33 -13.04 -9.00
CA SER A 111 14.11 -11.86 -9.40
C SER A 111 13.28 -10.74 -10.03
N ASP A 112 12.07 -11.07 -10.50
CA ASP A 112 11.12 -10.13 -11.12
C ASP A 112 10.15 -9.50 -10.10
N VAL A 113 10.26 -9.83 -8.80
CA VAL A 113 9.41 -9.25 -7.76
C VAL A 113 9.85 -7.81 -7.48
N TYR A 114 8.94 -6.86 -7.75
CA TYR A 114 9.14 -5.45 -7.44
C TYR A 114 9.34 -5.24 -5.93
N ALA A 115 10.54 -4.83 -5.53
CA ALA A 115 10.82 -4.31 -4.20
C ALA A 115 10.51 -2.80 -4.17
N PRO A 116 9.65 -2.30 -3.26
CA PRO A 116 9.36 -0.88 -3.18
C PRO A 116 10.56 -0.12 -2.63
N TYR A 117 11.01 0.91 -3.35
CA TYR A 117 12.09 1.79 -2.89
C TYR A 117 11.59 2.77 -1.83
N ILE A 118 12.47 3.14 -0.91
CA ILE A 118 12.21 4.18 0.09
C ILE A 118 12.36 5.54 -0.60
N GLN A 119 11.35 6.40 -0.47
CA GLN A 119 11.37 7.72 -1.09
C GLN A 119 12.46 8.61 -0.44
N ASN A 120 13.25 9.30 -1.27
CA ASN A 120 14.38 10.14 -0.85
C ASN A 120 15.47 9.36 -0.10
N ASP A 121 15.75 8.15 -0.56
CA ASP A 121 16.81 7.28 -0.05
C ASP A 121 17.74 6.85 -1.19
N ASP A 122 19.03 6.69 -0.91
CA ASP A 122 20.05 6.35 -1.91
C ASP A 122 20.12 4.81 -2.12
N CYS A 123 19.57 4.04 -1.20
CA CYS A 123 19.58 2.58 -1.22
C CYS A 123 18.43 1.99 -2.06
N LEU A 124 18.73 1.51 -3.27
CA LEU A 124 17.73 0.91 -4.20
C LEU A 124 17.34 -0.54 -3.86
N ASN A 125 18.20 -1.26 -3.13
CA ASN A 125 17.99 -2.68 -2.80
C ASN A 125 17.39 -2.87 -1.39
N GLU A 126 17.03 -1.78 -0.73
CA GLU A 126 16.41 -1.77 0.59
C GLU A 126 14.94 -1.36 0.49
N PHE A 127 14.10 -2.00 1.30
CA PHE A 127 12.70 -1.62 1.42
C PHE A 127 12.30 -1.48 2.89
N GLY A 128 11.42 -0.52 3.15
CA GLY A 128 10.83 -0.29 4.47
C GLY A 128 9.61 -1.18 4.69
N VAL A 129 9.47 -1.73 5.89
CA VAL A 129 8.27 -2.47 6.31
C VAL A 129 7.50 -1.59 7.30
N VAL A 130 6.38 -1.02 6.87
CA VAL A 130 5.50 -0.15 7.70
C VAL A 130 4.37 -0.97 8.31
#